data_AF-A0A7Y5GME0-F1
#
_entry.id   AF-A0A7Y5GME0-F1
#
_cell.length_a   1.000
_cell.length_b   1.000
_cell.length_c   1.000
_cell.angle_alpha   90.00
_cell.angle_beta   90.00
_cell.angle_gamma   90.00
#
_symmetry.space_group_name_H-M   'P 1'
#
loop_
_entity.id
_entity.type
_entity.pdbx_description
1 polymer ?
#
loop_
_entity_poly.entity_id
_entity_poly.type
_entity_poly.pdbx_seq_one_letter_code
_entity_poly.pdbx_strand_id
1 'polypeptide(L)'
;MKSIVILLLVIASAYPQVVVTDFDGNNYSTITIGTQVWLRENLKSLHYCDGVEIPGTVGYFNSDSLINIYGRLYTWNAAMRNSTVQGAQGVCPCGWHVPSDAEWIVLENFLGGASIAGGKLKEAGTIHWKAPNTGADNSSGFTALPAGEYDDYYTPRQFRLLNEYAVFWTSTEVNSLKARERYIAFNSAASSVYDWYKVMKYSIRCIKDSPVGIENEEIPRGTVGIISTYPNPFNVRTTIRLSVNEENRALLRLFNVAGENVYTYDAGVLKKGINEINVPSDGLADGVYIFTISAGNSLLRGKINILHQVNK
;
A
#
# COMPACT_ATOMS: atom_id res chain seq x y z
N MET A 1 -55.95 -22.57 -4.06
CA MET A 1 -54.49 -22.39 -4.17
C MET A 1 -54.21 -20.92 -4.43
N LYS A 2 -53.76 -20.17 -3.42
CA LYS A 2 -53.20 -18.82 -3.59
C LYS A 2 -51.72 -18.94 -3.26
N SER A 3 -50.87 -18.82 -4.28
CA SER A 3 -49.41 -18.83 -4.10
C SER A 3 -48.98 -17.50 -3.50
N ILE A 4 -48.33 -17.57 -2.34
CA ILE A 4 -47.67 -16.45 -1.67
C ILE A 4 -46.26 -16.34 -2.28
N VAL A 5 -46.00 -15.27 -3.00
CA VAL A 5 -44.65 -14.90 -3.46
C VAL A 5 -44.01 -14.08 -2.34
N ILE A 6 -43.03 -14.66 -1.64
CA ILE A 6 -42.22 -13.94 -0.65
C ILE A 6 -41.16 -13.16 -1.43
N LEU A 7 -41.38 -11.85 -1.56
CA LEU A 7 -40.39 -10.91 -2.07
C LEU A 7 -39.34 -10.70 -0.98
N LEU A 8 -38.23 -11.44 -1.06
CA LEU A 8 -37.03 -11.19 -0.25
C LEU A 8 -36.42 -9.85 -0.67
N LEU A 9 -36.80 -8.78 0.05
CA LEU A 9 -36.09 -7.52 0.00
C LEU A 9 -34.68 -7.76 0.58
N VAL A 10 -33.70 -7.89 -0.30
CA VAL A 10 -32.28 -7.81 0.10
C VAL A 10 -32.02 -6.35 0.42
N ILE A 11 -32.13 -5.99 1.69
CA ILE A 11 -31.68 -4.69 2.19
C ILE A 11 -30.15 -4.74 2.12
N ALA A 12 -29.58 -4.18 1.05
CA ALA A 12 -28.15 -3.91 1.00
C ALA A 12 -27.85 -2.93 2.14
N SER A 13 -27.27 -3.41 3.24
CA SER A 13 -26.76 -2.54 4.29
C SER A 13 -25.66 -1.69 3.66
N ALA A 14 -25.93 -0.39 3.47
CA ALA A 14 -24.91 0.57 3.09
C ALA A 14 -23.93 0.71 4.27
N TYR A 15 -22.91 -0.15 4.29
CA TYR A 15 -21.75 0.07 5.13
C TYR A 15 -21.16 1.43 4.74
N PRO A 16 -20.85 2.31 5.70
CA PRO A 16 -20.18 3.57 5.38
C PRO A 16 -18.87 3.20 4.68
N GLN A 17 -18.71 3.61 3.42
CA GLN A 17 -17.44 3.44 2.73
C GLN A 17 -16.41 4.23 3.53
N VAL A 18 -15.34 3.56 3.94
CA VAL A 18 -14.22 4.23 4.58
C VAL A 18 -13.56 5.08 3.51
N VAL A 19 -13.69 6.38 3.67
CA VAL A 19 -13.15 7.40 2.78
C VAL A 19 -11.88 7.95 3.41
N VAL A 20 -10.81 8.08 2.63
CA VAL A 20 -9.64 8.88 3.02
C VAL A 20 -9.71 10.24 2.33
N THR A 21 -9.27 11.27 3.03
CA THR A 21 -9.21 12.63 2.50
C THR A 21 -7.76 13.07 2.41
N ASP A 22 -7.34 13.62 1.27
CA ASP A 22 -6.01 14.25 1.13
C ASP A 22 -6.00 15.69 1.66
N PHE A 23 -4.86 16.36 1.58
CA PHE A 23 -4.71 17.74 2.04
C PHE A 23 -5.65 18.72 1.31
N ASP A 24 -5.94 18.45 0.04
CA ASP A 24 -6.78 19.28 -0.84
C ASP A 24 -8.29 19.05 -0.62
N GLY A 25 -8.67 18.15 0.29
CA GLY A 25 -10.06 17.80 0.54
C GLY A 25 -10.64 16.83 -0.49
N ASN A 26 -9.82 16.19 -1.33
CA ASN A 26 -10.30 15.13 -2.21
C ASN A 26 -10.59 13.88 -1.39
N ASN A 27 -11.77 13.30 -1.61
CA ASN A 27 -12.19 12.06 -0.97
C ASN A 27 -11.95 10.87 -1.90
N TYR A 28 -11.38 9.80 -1.34
CA TYR A 28 -11.10 8.54 -2.03
C TYR A 28 -11.69 7.37 -1.25
N SER A 29 -12.41 6.51 -1.95
CA SER A 29 -12.92 5.27 -1.38
C SER A 29 -11.78 4.27 -1.22
N THR A 30 -11.93 3.33 -0.29
CA THR A 30 -10.92 2.30 -0.03
C THR A 30 -11.46 0.89 -0.30
N ILE A 31 -10.57 -0.04 -0.62
CA ILE A 31 -10.89 -1.45 -0.81
C ILE A 31 -9.84 -2.33 -0.14
N THR A 32 -10.28 -3.39 0.54
CA THR A 32 -9.37 -4.41 1.07
C THR A 32 -9.27 -5.56 0.08
N ILE A 33 -8.04 -5.88 -0.34
CA ILE A 33 -7.74 -6.98 -1.26
C ILE A 33 -6.67 -7.84 -0.60
N GLY A 34 -7.04 -9.06 -0.22
CA GLY A 34 -6.21 -9.89 0.65
C GLY A 34 -5.95 -9.19 1.99
N THR A 35 -4.68 -8.91 2.29
CA THR A 35 -4.27 -8.20 3.51
C THR A 35 -3.96 -6.72 3.30
N GLN A 36 -4.11 -6.22 2.09
CA GLN A 36 -3.75 -4.85 1.73
C GLN A 36 -5.00 -3.98 1.58
N VAL A 37 -4.89 -2.70 1.97
CA VAL A 37 -5.96 -1.72 1.79
C VAL A 37 -5.50 -0.69 0.75
N TRP A 38 -6.24 -0.56 -0.33
CA TRP A 38 -5.90 0.27 -1.48
C TRP A 38 -6.92 1.40 -1.66
N LEU A 39 -6.48 2.52 -2.25
CA LEU A 39 -7.42 3.49 -2.81
C LEU A 39 -8.14 2.88 -4.02
N ARG A 40 -9.41 3.24 -4.23
CA ARG A 40 -10.21 2.83 -5.40
C ARG A 40 -10.13 3.81 -6.55
N GLU A 41 -9.71 5.05 -6.30
CA GLU A 41 -9.54 6.11 -7.31
C GLU A 41 -8.07 6.50 -7.45
N ASN A 42 -7.70 7.01 -8.63
CA ASN A 42 -6.36 7.58 -8.85
C ASN A 42 -6.23 8.85 -8.01
N LEU A 43 -5.02 9.10 -7.49
CA LEU A 43 -4.75 10.30 -6.70
C LEU A 43 -4.98 11.58 -7.52
N LYS A 44 -5.54 12.62 -6.88
CA LYS A 44 -5.85 13.95 -7.43
C LYS A 44 -5.13 15.10 -6.72
N SER A 45 -4.33 14.78 -5.70
CA SER A 45 -3.65 15.75 -4.82
C SER A 45 -2.78 16.75 -5.60
N LEU A 46 -2.89 18.02 -5.23
CA LEU A 46 -2.03 19.13 -5.59
C LEU A 46 -1.00 19.43 -4.49
N HIS A 47 -1.28 19.02 -3.26
CA HIS A 47 -0.36 19.16 -2.13
C HIS A 47 0.03 17.81 -1.54
N TYR A 48 1.25 17.72 -1.00
CA TYR A 48 1.63 16.63 -0.11
C TYR A 48 0.82 16.71 1.19
N CYS A 49 0.90 15.66 2.00
CA CYS A 49 0.14 15.55 3.24
C CYS A 49 0.35 16.70 4.24
N ASP A 50 1.51 17.37 4.16
CA ASP A 50 1.91 18.50 5.01
C ASP A 50 1.58 19.87 4.41
N GLY A 51 0.89 19.88 3.27
CA GLY A 51 0.45 21.10 2.59
C GLY A 51 1.48 21.72 1.67
N VAL A 52 2.64 21.10 1.45
CA VAL A 52 3.60 21.56 0.44
C VAL A 52 3.07 21.25 -0.96
N GLU A 53 3.14 22.20 -1.90
CA GLU A 53 2.70 22.01 -3.28
C GLU A 53 3.52 20.93 -4.01
N ILE A 54 2.85 20.07 -4.76
CA ILE A 54 3.46 19.02 -5.58
C ILE A 54 3.83 19.64 -6.94
N PRO A 55 5.12 19.65 -7.32
CA PRO A 55 5.54 20.29 -8.56
C PRO A 55 5.12 19.49 -9.80
N GLY A 56 4.61 20.19 -10.82
CA GLY A 56 4.52 19.67 -12.18
C GLY A 56 3.49 18.56 -12.43
N THR A 57 2.49 18.42 -11.54
CA THR A 57 1.34 17.52 -11.77
C THR A 57 0.54 17.96 -12.99
N VAL A 58 -0.07 17.01 -13.70
CA VAL A 58 -0.93 17.32 -14.85
C VAL A 58 -2.26 16.60 -14.75
N GLY A 59 -3.32 17.27 -15.18
CA GLY A 59 -4.64 16.67 -15.39
C GLY A 59 -5.02 16.75 -16.87
N TYR A 60 -5.78 15.79 -17.36
CA TYR A 60 -6.19 15.76 -18.76
C TYR A 60 -6.90 17.05 -19.17
N PHE A 61 -6.32 17.76 -20.12
CA PHE A 61 -6.83 19.02 -20.69
C PHE A 61 -7.20 20.09 -19.65
N ASN A 62 -6.62 20.04 -18.45
CA ASN A 62 -7.04 20.86 -17.30
C ASN A 62 -8.56 20.82 -17.04
N SER A 63 -9.20 19.68 -17.32
CA SER A 63 -10.64 19.48 -17.14
C SER A 63 -10.92 18.85 -15.79
N ASP A 64 -11.64 19.55 -14.92
CA ASP A 64 -12.08 19.02 -13.62
C ASP A 64 -12.86 17.72 -13.77
N SER A 65 -13.66 17.59 -14.84
CA SER A 65 -14.42 16.36 -15.13
C SER A 65 -13.49 15.17 -15.36
N LEU A 66 -12.45 15.32 -16.20
CA LEU A 66 -11.52 14.25 -16.48
C LEU A 66 -10.58 13.97 -15.31
N ILE A 67 -10.19 14.99 -14.54
CA ILE A 67 -9.41 14.82 -13.31
C ILE A 67 -10.23 14.02 -12.28
N ASN A 68 -11.53 14.27 -12.17
CA ASN A 68 -12.40 13.54 -11.26
C ASN A 68 -12.54 12.06 -11.63
N ILE A 69 -12.44 11.72 -12.92
CA ILE A 69 -12.50 10.34 -13.41
C ILE A 69 -11.13 9.66 -13.32
N TYR A 70 -10.10 10.26 -13.92
CA TYR A 70 -8.81 9.62 -14.15
C TYR A 70 -7.72 9.99 -13.15
N GLY A 71 -7.96 10.96 -12.28
CA GLY A 71 -6.95 11.50 -11.39
C GLY A 71 -5.95 12.43 -12.09
N ARG A 72 -4.87 12.74 -11.37
CA ARG A 72 -3.71 13.46 -11.90
C ARG A 72 -2.57 12.49 -12.23
N LEU A 73 -1.66 12.95 -13.08
CA LEU A 73 -0.43 12.25 -13.43
C LEU A 73 0.77 12.98 -12.84
N TYR A 74 1.71 12.20 -12.31
CA TYR A 74 2.85 12.67 -11.54
C TYR A 74 4.15 12.14 -12.14
N THR A 75 5.20 12.96 -12.21
CA THR A 75 6.55 12.43 -12.40
C THR A 75 6.92 11.54 -11.22
N TRP A 76 7.85 10.59 -11.41
CA TRP A 76 8.24 9.71 -10.31
C TRP A 76 8.85 10.49 -9.14
N ASN A 77 9.70 11.48 -9.44
CA ASN A 77 10.32 12.32 -8.40
C ASN A 77 9.28 13.14 -7.62
N ALA A 78 8.24 13.66 -8.28
CA ALA A 78 7.13 14.33 -7.59
C ALA A 78 6.33 13.32 -6.76
N ALA A 79 5.95 12.18 -7.34
CA ALA A 79 5.22 11.11 -6.68
C ALA A 79 5.92 10.63 -5.39
N MET A 80 7.24 10.51 -5.43
CA MET A 80 8.06 10.03 -4.32
C MET A 80 8.57 11.15 -3.40
N ARG A 81 8.24 12.41 -3.67
CA ARG A 81 8.82 13.57 -2.97
C ARG A 81 10.35 13.52 -2.95
N ASN A 82 10.97 13.14 -4.07
CA ASN A 82 12.41 12.88 -4.24
C ASN A 82 13.01 11.80 -3.32
N SER A 83 12.20 11.03 -2.58
CA SER A 83 12.67 9.87 -1.83
C SER A 83 13.03 8.72 -2.77
N THR A 84 14.05 7.95 -2.41
CA THR A 84 14.39 6.67 -3.05
C THR A 84 14.03 5.47 -2.19
N VAL A 85 13.45 5.70 -1.01
CA VAL A 85 13.01 4.65 -0.09
C VAL A 85 11.73 4.03 -0.64
N GLN A 86 11.74 2.70 -0.82
CA GLN A 86 10.54 1.95 -1.20
C GLN A 86 9.50 2.02 -0.09
N GLY A 87 8.23 2.20 -0.45
CA GLY A 87 7.16 2.40 0.52
C GLY A 87 7.13 3.80 1.15
N ALA A 88 7.85 4.78 0.61
CA ALA A 88 7.74 6.16 1.10
C ALA A 88 6.33 6.72 0.85
N GLN A 89 5.83 7.50 1.83
CA GLN A 89 4.52 8.17 1.72
C GLN A 89 4.36 8.91 0.40
N GLY A 90 5.35 9.72 0.03
CA GLY A 90 5.33 10.47 -1.22
C GLY A 90 4.12 11.41 -1.30
N VAL A 91 3.41 11.37 -2.43
CA VAL A 91 2.19 12.16 -2.69
C VAL A 91 0.94 11.63 -2.00
N CYS A 92 1.00 10.46 -1.36
CA CYS A 92 -0.17 9.85 -0.75
C CYS A 92 -0.66 10.62 0.49
N PRO A 93 -1.95 10.47 0.86
CA PRO A 93 -2.48 11.01 2.11
C PRO A 93 -1.69 10.51 3.35
N CYS A 94 -1.77 11.23 4.48
CA CYS A 94 -1.15 10.78 5.72
C CYS A 94 -1.57 9.34 6.07
N GLY A 95 -0.61 8.49 6.45
CA GLY A 95 -0.87 7.08 6.81
C GLY A 95 -1.07 6.15 5.60
N TRP A 96 -0.67 6.61 4.41
CA TRP A 96 -0.68 5.87 3.15
C TRP A 96 0.63 6.11 2.41
N HIS A 97 1.00 5.21 1.51
CA HIS A 97 2.23 5.38 0.74
C HIS A 97 2.12 4.95 -0.72
N VAL A 98 3.13 5.34 -1.50
CA VAL A 98 3.29 4.89 -2.88
C VAL A 98 3.75 3.42 -2.86
N PRO A 99 2.98 2.49 -3.42
CA PRO A 99 3.23 1.06 -3.31
C PRO A 99 4.55 0.66 -3.96
N SER A 100 5.29 -0.22 -3.32
CA SER A 100 6.46 -0.88 -3.88
C SER A 100 6.10 -1.98 -4.88
N ASP A 101 7.08 -2.39 -5.68
CA ASP A 101 6.96 -3.56 -6.57
C ASP A 101 6.55 -4.83 -5.80
N ALA A 102 7.09 -5.02 -4.59
CA ALA A 102 6.76 -6.15 -3.73
C ALA A 102 5.28 -6.15 -3.30
N GLU A 103 4.72 -4.98 -3.02
CA GLU A 103 3.31 -4.85 -2.62
C GLU A 103 2.36 -5.08 -3.79
N TRP A 104 2.73 -4.63 -4.97
CA TRP A 104 2.01 -5.01 -6.19
C TRP A 104 2.07 -6.51 -6.47
N ILE A 105 3.22 -7.17 -6.25
CA ILE A 105 3.33 -8.63 -6.40
C ILE A 105 2.42 -9.36 -5.41
N VAL A 106 2.30 -8.88 -4.17
CA VAL A 106 1.34 -9.44 -3.19
C VAL A 106 -0.09 -9.34 -3.70
N LEU A 107 -0.49 -8.18 -4.22
CA LEU A 107 -1.80 -7.97 -4.83
C LEU A 107 -2.04 -8.92 -6.02
N GLU A 108 -1.09 -9.00 -6.94
CA GLU A 108 -1.17 -9.84 -8.14
C GLU A 108 -1.26 -11.33 -7.79
N ASN A 109 -0.47 -11.79 -6.83
CA ASN A 109 -0.51 -13.18 -6.35
C ASN A 109 -1.85 -13.52 -5.69
N PHE A 110 -2.40 -12.61 -4.88
CA PHE A 110 -3.74 -12.77 -4.32
C PHE A 110 -4.81 -12.93 -5.42
N LEU A 111 -4.61 -12.24 -6.55
CA LEU A 111 -5.49 -12.31 -7.70
C LEU A 111 -5.24 -13.52 -8.62
N GLY A 112 -4.33 -14.43 -8.26
CA GLY A 112 -4.03 -15.65 -9.02
C GLY A 112 -2.89 -15.49 -10.02
N GLY A 113 -2.05 -14.46 -9.85
CA GLY A 113 -0.82 -14.26 -10.60
C GLY A 113 -0.92 -13.17 -11.67
N ALA A 114 0.23 -12.59 -12.02
CA ALA A 114 0.34 -11.45 -12.93
C ALA A 114 -0.29 -11.68 -14.32
N SER A 115 -0.35 -12.92 -14.81
CA SER A 115 -0.92 -13.25 -16.14
C SER A 115 -2.44 -13.01 -16.26
N ILE A 116 -3.15 -12.94 -15.13
CA ILE A 116 -4.61 -12.70 -15.08
C ILE A 116 -5.01 -11.54 -14.18
N ALA A 117 -4.09 -11.04 -13.34
CA ALA A 117 -4.38 -9.99 -12.36
C ALA A 117 -4.88 -8.70 -13.03
N GLY A 118 -4.33 -8.33 -14.19
CA GLY A 118 -4.75 -7.13 -14.93
C GLY A 118 -6.24 -7.13 -15.26
N GLY A 119 -6.80 -8.26 -15.72
CA GLY A 119 -8.24 -8.42 -15.94
C GLY A 119 -9.06 -8.18 -14.67
N LYS A 120 -8.62 -8.74 -13.54
CA LYS A 120 -9.32 -8.60 -12.26
C LYS A 120 -9.22 -7.20 -11.65
N LEU A 121 -8.17 -6.46 -11.98
CA LEU A 121 -7.93 -5.09 -11.51
C LEU A 121 -8.74 -4.05 -12.29
N LYS A 122 -8.96 -4.25 -13.59
CA LYS A 122 -9.63 -3.28 -14.48
C LYS A 122 -11.11 -3.11 -14.13
N GLU A 123 -11.61 -1.90 -14.33
CA GLU A 123 -13.06 -1.67 -14.50
C GLU A 123 -13.61 -2.64 -15.56
N ALA A 124 -14.75 -3.27 -15.25
CA ALA A 124 -15.45 -4.18 -16.15
C ALA A 124 -16.18 -3.41 -17.26
N GLY A 125 -16.32 -4.04 -18.43
CA GLY A 125 -16.97 -3.42 -19.59
C GLY A 125 -16.07 -2.42 -20.32
N THR A 126 -16.67 -1.50 -21.08
CA THR A 126 -15.93 -0.61 -21.99
C THR A 126 -16.42 0.84 -21.89
N ILE A 127 -16.86 1.26 -20.69
CA ILE A 127 -17.27 2.65 -20.46
C ILE A 127 -16.05 3.56 -20.62
N HIS A 128 -14.96 3.24 -19.90
CA HIS A 128 -13.69 3.96 -20.03
C HIS A 128 -12.64 3.18 -20.81
N TRP A 129 -12.67 1.85 -20.75
CA TRP A 129 -11.72 1.01 -21.49
C TRP A 129 -12.12 0.85 -22.95
N LYS A 130 -11.13 0.95 -23.84
CA LYS A 130 -11.27 0.56 -25.24
C LYS A 130 -11.58 -0.94 -25.34
N ALA A 131 -12.48 -1.31 -26.26
CA ALA A 131 -12.73 -2.70 -26.58
C ALA A 131 -11.45 -3.38 -27.12
N PRO A 132 -11.15 -4.64 -26.75
CA PRO A 132 -12.06 -5.59 -26.12
C PRO A 132 -12.09 -5.58 -24.57
N ASN A 133 -11.25 -4.76 -23.92
CA ASN A 133 -11.01 -4.84 -22.48
C ASN A 133 -10.78 -6.28 -21.96
N THR A 134 -9.85 -7.01 -22.60
CA THR A 134 -9.63 -8.45 -22.43
C THR A 134 -9.53 -8.84 -20.95
N GLY A 135 -10.36 -9.82 -20.56
CA GLY A 135 -10.35 -10.42 -19.22
C GLY A 135 -10.87 -9.53 -18.11
N ALA A 136 -11.42 -8.35 -18.41
CA ALA A 136 -11.87 -7.42 -17.38
C ALA A 136 -13.16 -7.86 -16.69
N ASP A 137 -13.09 -8.09 -15.39
CA ASP A 137 -14.25 -8.45 -14.55
C ASP A 137 -14.39 -7.61 -13.28
N ASN A 138 -13.38 -6.79 -12.94
CA ASN A 138 -13.28 -6.01 -11.72
C ASN A 138 -13.54 -6.81 -10.43
N SER A 139 -13.30 -8.12 -10.43
CA SER A 139 -13.57 -9.00 -9.28
C SER A 139 -12.76 -8.62 -8.03
N SER A 140 -11.68 -7.86 -8.19
CA SER A 140 -10.88 -7.33 -7.08
C SER A 140 -11.50 -6.11 -6.38
N GLY A 141 -12.40 -5.38 -7.07
CA GLY A 141 -12.90 -4.09 -6.61
C GLY A 141 -11.89 -2.92 -6.73
N PHE A 142 -10.65 -3.18 -7.20
CA PHE A 142 -9.61 -2.17 -7.41
C PHE A 142 -10.03 -1.10 -8.41
N THR A 143 -10.78 -1.48 -9.45
CA THR A 143 -11.38 -0.58 -10.43
C THR A 143 -10.35 0.33 -11.14
N ALA A 144 -9.31 -0.27 -11.72
CA ALA A 144 -8.33 0.47 -12.51
C ALA A 144 -8.98 1.10 -13.75
N LEU A 145 -8.73 2.39 -13.94
CA LEU A 145 -9.19 3.17 -15.09
C LEU A 145 -8.01 3.49 -16.03
N PRO A 146 -8.26 3.53 -17.35
CA PRO A 146 -7.22 3.66 -18.36
C PRO A 146 -6.81 5.12 -18.56
N ALA A 147 -6.17 5.68 -17.54
CA ALA A 147 -5.73 7.08 -17.51
C ALA A 147 -4.52 7.36 -18.43
N GLY A 148 -3.99 6.37 -19.15
CA GLY A 148 -2.85 6.55 -20.05
C GLY A 148 -1.64 7.17 -19.36
N GLU A 149 -0.99 8.09 -20.07
CA GLU A 149 0.21 8.77 -19.61
C GLU A 149 0.30 10.21 -20.13
N TYR A 150 1.21 10.98 -19.55
CA TYR A 150 1.74 12.19 -20.17
C TYR A 150 3.22 12.00 -20.47
N ASP A 151 3.54 12.08 -21.76
CA ASP A 151 4.89 11.97 -22.30
C ASP A 151 5.60 13.31 -22.16
N ASP A 152 6.54 13.38 -21.20
CA ASP A 152 7.41 14.55 -20.98
C ASP A 152 8.86 14.27 -21.47
N TYR A 153 9.09 13.10 -22.09
CA TYR A 153 10.40 12.68 -22.58
C TYR A 153 10.57 13.06 -24.05
N TYR A 154 9.56 12.83 -24.89
CA TYR A 154 9.60 13.13 -26.32
C TYR A 154 8.91 14.46 -26.64
N THR A 155 9.30 15.07 -27.77
CA THR A 155 8.66 16.26 -28.33
C THR A 155 7.76 15.85 -29.50
N PRO A 156 6.49 16.29 -29.56
CA PRO A 156 5.81 17.17 -28.60
C PRO A 156 5.40 16.44 -27.32
N ARG A 157 5.47 17.17 -26.20
CA ARG A 157 4.96 16.69 -24.90
C ARG A 157 3.45 16.65 -24.95
N GLN A 158 2.86 15.51 -24.63
CA GLN A 158 1.43 15.29 -24.83
C GLN A 158 0.89 14.14 -23.99
N PHE A 159 -0.43 14.16 -23.77
CA PHE A 159 -1.15 13.01 -23.26
C PHE A 159 -1.20 11.91 -24.32
N ARG A 160 -1.05 10.65 -23.89
CA ARG A 160 -1.09 9.48 -24.74
C ARG A 160 -1.86 8.37 -24.04
N LEU A 161 -2.29 7.36 -24.81
CA LEU A 161 -2.72 6.07 -24.26
C LEU A 161 -4.01 6.07 -23.41
N LEU A 162 -4.73 7.20 -23.37
CA LEU A 162 -6.05 7.29 -22.74
C LEU A 162 -7.00 6.23 -23.32
N ASN A 163 -7.82 5.62 -22.47
CA ASN A 163 -8.73 4.51 -22.78
C ASN A 163 -8.04 3.17 -23.13
N GLU A 164 -6.74 3.16 -23.36
CA GLU A 164 -6.01 1.95 -23.77
C GLU A 164 -5.18 1.34 -22.64
N TYR A 165 -4.64 2.15 -21.73
CA TYR A 165 -3.72 1.68 -20.70
C TYR A 165 -3.97 2.35 -19.36
N ALA A 166 -3.81 1.58 -18.29
CA ALA A 166 -3.65 2.10 -16.93
C ALA A 166 -2.19 1.90 -16.53
N VAL A 167 -1.50 3.01 -16.25
CA VAL A 167 -0.08 3.02 -15.89
C VAL A 167 0.07 3.61 -14.51
N PHE A 168 0.78 2.91 -13.63
CA PHE A 168 1.01 3.31 -12.25
C PHE A 168 2.49 3.34 -11.93
N TRP A 169 2.95 4.41 -11.30
CA TRP A 169 4.26 4.37 -10.66
C TRP A 169 4.24 3.44 -9.44
N THR A 170 5.35 2.74 -9.26
CA THR A 170 5.70 2.12 -7.97
C THR A 170 6.77 2.96 -7.26
N SER A 171 6.98 2.74 -5.96
CA SER A 171 8.08 3.36 -5.22
C SER A 171 9.45 2.75 -5.53
N THR A 172 9.52 1.72 -6.37
CA THR A 172 10.75 0.96 -6.63
C THR A 172 11.60 1.67 -7.68
N GLU A 173 12.69 2.28 -7.21
CA GLU A 173 13.72 2.85 -8.07
C GLU A 173 14.53 1.75 -8.76
N VAL A 174 14.84 1.96 -10.05
CA VAL A 174 15.69 1.06 -10.84
C VAL A 174 17.11 1.62 -10.95
N ASN A 175 17.21 2.92 -11.25
CA ASN A 175 18.44 3.70 -11.22
C ASN A 175 18.10 5.20 -11.18
N SER A 176 19.12 6.05 -11.29
CA SER A 176 18.96 7.51 -11.25
C SER A 176 18.02 8.08 -12.32
N LEU A 177 17.84 7.39 -13.45
CA LEU A 177 16.98 7.84 -14.57
C LEU A 177 15.64 7.12 -14.62
N LYS A 178 15.55 5.89 -14.09
CA LYS A 178 14.40 5.01 -14.27
C LYS A 178 13.80 4.50 -12.98
N ALA A 179 12.50 4.29 -13.02
CA ALA A 179 11.74 3.64 -11.96
C ALA A 179 10.81 2.59 -12.55
N ARG A 180 10.32 1.71 -11.67
CA ARG A 180 9.43 0.62 -12.06
C ARG A 180 7.99 1.08 -12.11
N GLU A 181 7.28 0.65 -13.15
CA GLU A 181 5.86 0.90 -13.36
C GLU A 181 5.05 -0.39 -13.42
N ARG A 182 3.75 -0.27 -13.13
CA ARG A 182 2.74 -1.26 -13.48
C ARG A 182 1.97 -0.80 -14.69
N TYR A 183 1.76 -1.73 -15.62
CA TYR A 183 1.22 -1.43 -16.93
C TYR A 183 0.13 -2.44 -17.28
N ILE A 184 -1.11 -1.97 -17.37
CA ILE A 184 -2.28 -2.81 -17.63
C ILE A 184 -2.92 -2.37 -18.94
N ALA A 185 -3.02 -3.29 -19.91
CA ALA A 185 -3.47 -2.99 -21.26
C ALA A 185 -4.93 -3.41 -21.52
N PHE A 186 -5.62 -2.66 -22.38
CA PHE A 186 -7.00 -2.97 -22.79
C PHE A 186 -7.12 -4.32 -23.52
N ASN A 187 -6.08 -4.77 -24.21
CA ASN A 187 -6.08 -6.01 -25.00
C ASN A 187 -5.46 -7.21 -24.28
N SER A 188 -5.12 -7.09 -23.00
CA SER A 188 -4.52 -8.15 -22.19
C SER A 188 -5.22 -8.30 -20.84
N ALA A 189 -5.20 -9.52 -20.31
CA ALA A 189 -5.61 -9.80 -18.93
C ALA A 189 -4.44 -9.70 -17.93
N ALA A 190 -3.21 -9.48 -18.40
CA ALA A 190 -2.03 -9.43 -17.55
C ALA A 190 -1.82 -8.05 -16.89
N SER A 191 -1.23 -8.07 -15.70
CA SER A 191 -0.53 -6.93 -15.11
C SER A 191 0.95 -7.07 -15.49
N SER A 192 1.47 -6.12 -16.26
CA SER A 192 2.86 -6.14 -16.74
C SER A 192 3.72 -5.16 -15.95
N VAL A 193 5.03 -5.41 -15.95
CA VAL A 193 6.04 -4.57 -15.32
C VAL A 193 7.00 -4.06 -16.37
N TYR A 194 7.29 -2.75 -16.33
CA TYR A 194 8.34 -2.12 -17.13
C TYR A 194 9.18 -1.20 -16.24
N ASP A 195 10.36 -0.84 -16.75
CA ASP A 195 11.27 0.10 -16.10
C ASP A 195 11.50 1.29 -17.05
N TRP A 196 10.99 2.46 -16.67
CA TRP A 196 10.91 3.61 -17.58
C TRP A 196 11.34 4.93 -16.94
N TYR A 197 11.49 5.97 -17.77
CA TYR A 197 12.10 7.23 -17.36
C TYR A 197 11.23 8.00 -16.36
N LYS A 198 11.85 8.45 -15.27
CA LYS A 198 11.19 9.17 -14.16
C LYS A 198 10.54 10.50 -14.55
N VAL A 199 10.86 11.02 -15.74
CA VAL A 199 10.26 12.26 -16.29
C VAL A 199 8.86 12.04 -16.85
N MET A 200 8.49 10.80 -17.19
CA MET A 200 7.12 10.48 -17.59
C MET A 200 6.16 10.69 -16.44
N LYS A 201 4.89 10.96 -16.75
CA LYS A 201 3.87 11.17 -15.72
C LYS A 201 2.80 10.09 -15.79
N TYR A 202 2.63 9.38 -14.67
CA TYR A 202 1.68 8.28 -14.51
C TYR A 202 0.79 8.48 -13.30
N SER A 203 -0.27 7.67 -13.21
CA SER A 203 -1.17 7.67 -12.07
C SER A 203 -0.48 7.11 -10.83
N ILE A 204 -1.00 7.48 -9.66
CA ILE A 204 -0.65 6.88 -8.37
C ILE A 204 -1.88 6.21 -7.79
N ARG A 205 -1.68 4.98 -7.29
CA ARG A 205 -2.63 4.31 -6.42
C ARG A 205 -1.99 4.05 -5.07
N CYS A 206 -2.46 4.74 -4.04
CA CYS A 206 -1.87 4.59 -2.71
C CYS A 206 -2.38 3.32 -2.03
N ILE A 207 -1.50 2.75 -1.21
CA ILE A 207 -1.79 1.64 -0.31
C ILE A 207 -1.67 2.17 1.13
N LYS A 208 -2.55 1.70 2.03
CA LYS A 208 -2.54 2.12 3.42
C LYS A 208 -1.32 1.56 4.11
N ASP A 209 -0.71 2.35 4.98
CA ASP A 209 0.33 1.84 5.87
C ASP A 209 -0.25 0.67 6.64
N SER A 210 0.36 -0.49 6.45
CA SER A 210 0.02 -1.65 7.27
C SER A 210 0.45 -1.31 8.70
N PRO A 211 -0.34 -1.60 9.75
CA PRO A 211 0.12 -1.47 11.14
C PRO A 211 1.29 -2.42 11.49
N VAL A 212 1.90 -3.04 10.48
CA VAL A 212 3.14 -3.79 10.56
C VAL A 212 4.30 -2.85 10.20
N GLY A 213 4.58 -1.86 11.07
CA GLY A 213 5.75 -0.99 10.94
C GLY A 213 5.43 0.49 10.79
N ILE A 214 5.23 1.20 11.90
CA ILE A 214 5.11 2.66 11.95
C ILE A 214 6.50 3.31 11.80
N GLU A 215 6.65 4.17 10.79
CA GLU A 215 7.53 5.33 10.87
C GLU A 215 6.70 6.59 11.18
N ASN A 216 7.05 7.22 12.30
CA ASN A 216 6.87 8.63 12.65
C ASN A 216 5.48 9.28 12.44
N GLU A 217 4.46 8.81 13.15
CA GLU A 217 3.45 9.72 13.71
C GLU A 217 3.90 10.16 15.12
N GLU A 218 3.77 11.46 15.43
CA GLU A 218 3.76 11.90 16.83
C GLU A 218 2.59 11.21 17.52
N ILE A 219 2.90 10.15 18.26
CA ILE A 219 1.92 9.32 18.95
C ILE A 219 1.11 10.19 19.92
N PRO A 220 -0.23 10.19 19.86
CA PRO A 220 -1.06 10.85 20.86
C PRO A 220 -0.64 10.45 22.27
N ARG A 221 -0.46 11.43 23.16
CA ARG A 221 -0.06 11.16 24.56
C ARG A 221 -1.01 10.13 25.18
N GLY A 222 -0.52 8.91 25.43
CA GLY A 222 -1.26 7.85 26.12
C GLY A 222 -1.48 6.55 25.33
N THR A 223 -1.13 6.47 24.05
CA THR A 223 -1.29 5.23 23.27
C THR A 223 -0.24 4.18 23.67
N VAL A 224 -0.71 3.00 24.09
CA VAL A 224 0.11 1.81 24.33
C VAL A 224 0.01 0.90 23.12
N GLY A 225 1.13 0.55 22.48
CA GLY A 225 1.09 -0.22 21.24
C GLY A 225 2.46 -0.51 20.64
N ILE A 226 2.49 -1.48 19.74
CA ILE A 226 3.66 -1.74 18.89
C ILE A 226 3.70 -0.66 17.82
N ILE A 227 4.85 -0.02 17.69
CA ILE A 227 5.14 0.99 16.67
C ILE A 227 5.67 0.25 15.45
N SER A 228 6.83 -0.41 15.56
CA SER A 228 7.42 -1.12 14.41
C SER A 228 8.25 -2.32 14.80
N THR A 229 8.52 -3.19 13.82
CA THR A 229 9.49 -4.29 13.90
C THR A 229 10.38 -4.23 12.66
N TYR A 230 11.59 -3.70 12.79
CA TYR A 230 12.49 -3.52 11.65
C TYR A 230 13.93 -3.97 11.97
N PRO A 231 14.60 -4.68 11.05
CA PRO A 231 14.07 -5.26 9.81
C PRO A 231 13.11 -6.44 10.09
N ASN A 232 12.13 -6.67 9.23
CA ASN A 232 11.26 -7.85 9.28
C ASN A 232 10.75 -8.20 7.86
N PRO A 233 11.20 -9.31 7.23
CA PRO A 233 12.05 -10.36 7.79
C PRO A 233 13.46 -9.90 8.16
N PHE A 234 14.12 -10.61 9.08
CA PHE A 234 15.51 -10.34 9.48
C PHE A 234 16.37 -11.60 9.55
N ASN A 235 17.69 -11.42 9.45
CA ASN A 235 18.68 -12.50 9.47
C ASN A 235 19.55 -12.57 10.74
N VAL A 236 19.78 -11.43 11.41
CA VAL A 236 20.65 -11.34 12.61
C VAL A 236 19.89 -10.75 13.80
N ARG A 237 19.19 -9.63 13.58
CA ARG A 237 18.39 -8.96 14.61
C ARG A 237 17.25 -8.13 14.01
N THR A 238 16.17 -7.97 14.76
CA THR A 238 15.14 -6.94 14.56
C THR A 238 15.03 -6.07 15.79
N THR A 239 14.61 -4.82 15.63
CA THR A 239 14.23 -3.93 16.72
C THR A 239 12.72 -3.77 16.74
N ILE A 240 12.10 -4.02 17.90
CA ILE A 240 10.70 -3.74 18.17
C ILE A 240 10.62 -2.35 18.82
N ARG A 241 10.07 -1.36 18.12
CA ARG A 241 9.73 -0.05 18.69
C ARG A 241 8.31 -0.13 19.25
N LEU A 242 8.08 0.37 20.45
CA LEU A 242 6.76 0.35 21.12
C LEU A 242 6.56 1.57 22.01
N SER A 243 5.31 1.99 22.21
CA SER A 243 4.94 3.03 23.17
C SER A 243 4.26 2.42 24.38
N VAL A 244 4.62 2.87 25.58
CA VAL A 244 3.94 2.54 26.84
C VAL A 244 3.49 3.81 27.56
N ASN A 245 2.36 3.76 28.25
CA ASN A 245 1.75 4.91 28.91
C ASN A 245 2.30 5.15 30.32
N GLU A 246 2.95 4.16 30.91
CA GLU A 246 3.51 4.15 32.26
C GLU A 246 4.81 3.36 32.33
N GLU A 247 5.68 3.74 33.26
CA GLU A 247 6.95 3.06 33.48
C GLU A 247 6.71 1.67 34.10
N ASN A 248 7.07 0.61 33.36
CA ASN A 248 6.82 -0.76 33.78
C ASN A 248 7.94 -1.70 33.33
N ARG A 249 8.21 -2.74 34.13
CA ARG A 249 9.10 -3.82 33.70
C ARG A 249 8.43 -4.65 32.61
N ALA A 250 9.15 -4.92 31.53
CA ALA A 250 8.63 -5.62 30.37
C ALA A 250 9.31 -6.97 30.13
N LEU A 251 8.50 -7.94 29.68
CA LEU A 251 8.95 -9.28 29.31
C LEU A 251 8.51 -9.59 27.89
N LEU A 252 9.47 -9.91 27.02
CA LEU A 252 9.24 -10.38 25.66
C LEU A 252 9.27 -11.91 25.62
N ARG A 253 8.32 -12.50 24.89
CA ARG A 253 8.29 -13.94 24.57
C ARG A 253 8.06 -14.15 23.08
N LEU A 254 8.73 -15.13 22.48
CA LEU A 254 8.48 -15.57 21.11
C LEU A 254 7.87 -16.98 21.11
N PHE A 255 6.89 -17.17 20.25
CA PHE A 255 6.18 -18.42 20.05
C PHE A 255 6.34 -18.88 18.60
N ASN A 256 6.62 -20.17 18.41
CA ASN A 256 6.58 -20.77 17.08
C ASN A 256 5.12 -20.95 16.60
N VAL A 257 4.92 -21.42 15.37
CA VAL A 257 3.58 -21.66 14.80
C VAL A 257 2.78 -22.75 15.51
N ALA A 258 3.44 -23.63 16.27
CA ALA A 258 2.79 -24.62 17.12
C ALA A 258 2.33 -24.04 18.47
N GLY A 259 2.65 -22.78 18.76
CA GLY A 259 2.31 -22.09 20.01
C GLY A 259 3.28 -22.36 21.15
N GLU A 260 4.42 -22.99 20.90
CA GLU A 260 5.45 -23.25 21.91
C GLU A 260 6.30 -21.99 22.13
N ASN A 261 6.55 -21.64 23.39
CA ASN A 261 7.47 -20.54 23.74
C ASN A 261 8.92 -20.98 23.49
N VAL A 262 9.58 -20.35 22.53
CA VAL A 262 10.95 -20.70 22.10
C VAL A 262 12.00 -19.69 22.55
N TYR A 263 11.59 -18.52 23.05
CA TYR A 263 12.50 -17.46 23.49
C TYR A 263 11.84 -16.56 24.50
N THR A 264 12.56 -16.20 25.57
CA THR A 264 12.10 -15.24 26.57
C THR A 264 13.22 -14.25 26.89
N TYR A 265 12.90 -12.96 26.85
CA TYR A 265 13.84 -11.88 27.10
C TYR A 265 13.24 -10.86 28.07
N ASP A 266 13.97 -10.61 29.16
CA ASP A 266 13.65 -9.55 30.12
C ASP A 266 14.11 -8.21 29.55
N ALA A 267 13.17 -7.40 29.09
CA ALA A 267 13.44 -6.11 28.47
C ALA A 267 13.72 -5.01 29.49
N GLY A 268 13.76 -5.33 30.79
CA GLY A 268 13.97 -4.35 31.85
C GLY A 268 12.79 -3.39 31.98
N VAL A 269 13.05 -2.20 32.53
CA VAL A 269 12.02 -1.18 32.76
C VAL A 269 11.89 -0.29 31.53
N LEU A 270 10.71 -0.33 30.88
CA LEU A 270 10.37 0.59 29.79
C LEU A 270 9.89 1.92 30.38
N LYS A 271 10.42 3.03 29.88
CA LYS A 271 10.01 4.38 30.29
C LYS A 271 8.70 4.76 29.62
N LYS A 272 7.93 5.65 30.25
CA LYS A 272 6.75 6.23 29.59
C LYS A 272 7.14 6.86 28.24
N GLY A 273 6.41 6.53 27.18
CA GLY A 273 6.70 6.94 25.81
C GLY A 273 7.32 5.81 24.98
N ILE A 274 8.12 6.18 23.98
CA ILE A 274 8.69 5.26 23.00
C ILE A 274 9.91 4.53 23.59
N ASN A 275 9.95 3.21 23.41
CA ASN A 275 11.05 2.34 23.80
C ASN A 275 11.39 1.37 22.66
N GLU A 276 12.55 0.75 22.75
CA GLU A 276 13.05 -0.19 21.76
C GLU A 276 13.52 -1.49 22.43
N ILE A 277 13.14 -2.63 21.86
CA ILE A 277 13.56 -3.97 22.30
C ILE A 277 14.24 -4.68 21.13
N ASN A 278 15.50 -5.07 21.31
CA ASN A 278 16.23 -5.83 20.30
C ASN A 278 15.93 -7.33 20.44
N VAL A 279 15.65 -7.97 19.31
CA VAL A 279 15.38 -9.40 19.21
C VAL A 279 16.44 -10.03 18.30
N PRO A 280 17.33 -10.89 18.82
CA PRO A 280 18.31 -11.62 18.01
C PRO A 280 17.64 -12.81 17.31
N SER A 281 18.24 -13.30 16.21
CA SER A 281 17.86 -14.57 15.58
C SER A 281 18.64 -15.77 16.13
N ASP A 282 19.71 -15.54 16.91
CA ASP A 282 20.57 -16.60 17.42
C ASP A 282 19.80 -17.67 18.19
N GLY A 283 19.92 -18.93 17.75
CA GLY A 283 19.23 -20.08 18.36
C GLY A 283 17.77 -20.24 17.95
N LEU A 284 17.26 -19.41 17.03
CA LEU A 284 15.93 -19.52 16.44
C LEU A 284 16.03 -20.07 15.01
N ALA A 285 15.07 -20.89 14.62
CA ALA A 285 14.98 -21.40 13.26
C ALA A 285 14.44 -20.33 12.29
N ASP A 286 14.56 -20.58 11.00
CA ASP A 286 13.85 -19.78 10.00
C ASP A 286 12.35 -20.01 10.10
N GLY A 287 11.58 -18.92 9.98
CA GLY A 287 10.13 -19.02 9.98
C GLY A 287 9.43 -17.83 10.62
N VAL A 288 8.14 -18.06 10.87
CA VAL A 288 7.22 -17.06 11.44
C VAL A 288 7.13 -17.26 12.95
N TYR A 289 7.31 -16.17 13.69
CA TYR A 289 7.17 -16.13 15.14
C TYR A 289 6.12 -15.12 15.55
N ILE A 290 5.29 -15.52 16.52
CA ILE A 290 4.38 -14.61 17.21
C ILE A 290 5.11 -14.13 18.46
N PHE A 291 5.16 -12.83 18.70
CA PHE A 291 5.72 -12.30 19.94
C PHE A 291 4.65 -11.71 20.84
N THR A 292 4.90 -11.78 22.15
CA THR A 292 4.13 -11.05 23.16
C THR A 292 5.07 -10.20 24.01
N ILE A 293 4.65 -8.97 24.34
CA ILE A 293 5.34 -8.11 25.30
C ILE A 293 4.35 -7.75 26.41
N SER A 294 4.62 -8.19 27.63
CA SER A 294 3.85 -7.75 28.81
C SER A 294 4.52 -6.52 29.41
N ALA A 295 3.78 -5.43 29.62
CA ALA A 295 4.24 -4.23 30.32
C ALA A 295 3.11 -3.68 31.21
N GLY A 296 3.23 -3.85 32.52
CA GLY A 296 2.15 -3.55 33.47
C GLY A 296 0.91 -4.41 33.18
N ASN A 297 -0.26 -3.77 33.05
CA ASN A 297 -1.52 -4.44 32.68
C ASN A 297 -1.69 -4.65 31.16
N SER A 298 -0.75 -4.20 30.34
CA SER A 298 -0.83 -4.28 28.88
C SER A 298 -0.13 -5.54 28.36
N LEU A 299 -0.79 -6.26 27.44
CA LEU A 299 -0.21 -7.36 26.69
C LEU A 299 -0.24 -7.04 25.20
N LEU A 300 0.92 -6.67 24.66
CA LEU A 300 1.10 -6.39 23.24
C LEU A 300 1.43 -7.66 22.48
N ARG A 301 0.96 -7.78 21.24
CA ARG A 301 1.18 -8.95 20.37
C ARG A 301 1.56 -8.50 18.97
N GLY A 302 2.45 -9.25 18.32
CA GLY A 302 2.83 -9.00 16.94
C GLY A 302 3.50 -10.22 16.31
N LYS A 303 4.02 -10.03 15.09
CA LYS A 303 4.65 -11.09 14.29
C LYS A 303 6.00 -10.64 13.77
N ILE A 304 7.00 -11.51 13.84
CA ILE A 304 8.31 -11.33 13.20
C ILE A 304 8.65 -12.56 12.35
N ASN A 305 9.39 -12.35 11.27
CA ASN A 305 9.84 -13.42 10.37
C ASN A 305 11.38 -13.46 10.40
N ILE A 306 11.93 -14.65 10.61
CA ILE A 306 13.38 -14.90 10.59
C ILE A 306 13.75 -15.61 9.29
N LEU A 307 14.77 -15.10 8.61
CA LEU A 307 15.34 -15.68 7.40
C LEU A 307 16.87 -15.58 7.46
N HIS A 308 17.54 -16.65 7.87
CA HIS A 308 18.99 -16.80 7.75
C HIS A 308 19.35 -16.93 6.26
N GLN A 309 20.36 -16.19 5.80
CA GLN A 309 20.80 -16.32 4.42
C GLN A 309 21.38 -17.71 4.18
N VAL A 310 20.88 -18.40 3.14
CA VAL A 310 21.56 -19.58 2.61
C VAL A 310 22.78 -19.07 1.87
N ASN A 311 23.97 -19.26 2.43
CA ASN A 311 25.21 -19.09 1.68
C ASN A 311 25.15 -20.03 0.47
N LYS A 312 25.00 -19.46 -0.73
CA LYS A 312 25.23 -20.13 -2.01
C LYS A 312 26.51 -19.61 -2.61
#